data_AF-A0A0B9A662-F1
#
_entry.id   AF-A0A0B9A662-F1
#
_cell.length_a   1.000
_cell.length_b   1.000
_cell.length_c   1.000
_cell.angle_alpha   90.00
_cell.angle_beta   90.00
_cell.angle_gamma   90.00
#
_symmetry.space_group_name_H-M   'P 1'
#
loop_
_entity.id
_entity.type
_entity.pdbx_description
1 polymer ?
#
loop_
_entity_poly.entity_id
_entity_poly.type
_entity_poly.pdbx_seq_one_letter_code
_entity_poly.pdbx_strand_id
1 'polypeptide(L)'
;MAKKKPDEGPLNLTPDMLHTAARVEDRFNGWIQNRATDHAYQRTVIAYDTYGGTGWVRVLGRLVLTPNGQPAADVHASIRGWKSFVSVPLPNDTAWVRVNDEEHMVTSDRGGIIDTVIPGDFEPGETEIELWTDGSLVDSAAVRIIGEDSTFGIISDIDDTVMVTSLPRPFLAAWNTFVLSEHARSPVAGMAVLYDRITFMRPDTPMVYLSTGAWNSALSLKRFLSRNLYPMGPLLLTDWGPTTTRVFRSGKEHKRNSLERLAREFPWMKWLLIGDDGQNDEEIYGEFVENHPKNVAAVAIRQLTVGEAVWAGGRSKRHGRGQGVPWIYAPDGAGLASRLTERGIISTV
;
A
#
# COMPACT_ATOMS: atom_id res chain seq x y z
N MET A 1 -2.20 42.97 20.77
CA MET A 1 -3.49 42.77 20.07
C MET A 1 -3.34 41.62 19.10
N ALA A 2 -4.02 40.51 19.38
CA ALA A 2 -3.92 39.26 18.64
C ALA A 2 -4.66 39.33 17.28
N LYS A 3 -4.04 38.85 16.20
CA LYS A 3 -4.71 38.57 14.93
C LYS A 3 -5.23 37.14 14.94
N LYS A 4 -6.55 36.99 14.87
CA LYS A 4 -7.30 35.72 14.80
C LYS A 4 -7.09 35.09 13.41
N LYS A 5 -6.72 33.81 13.35
CA LYS A 5 -6.69 33.00 12.11
C LYS A 5 -8.12 32.78 11.59
N PRO A 6 -8.35 32.76 10.26
CA PRO A 6 -9.62 32.30 9.71
C PRO A 6 -9.72 30.78 9.82
N ASP A 7 -10.92 30.34 10.12
CA ASP A 7 -11.37 28.97 10.38
C ASP A 7 -11.52 28.24 9.03
N GLU A 8 -10.74 27.19 8.77
CA GLU A 8 -10.92 26.32 7.61
C GLU A 8 -11.98 25.25 7.92
N GLY A 9 -13.25 25.62 7.76
CA GLY A 9 -14.35 24.67 7.70
C GLY A 9 -14.29 23.78 6.43
N PRO A 10 -15.06 22.68 6.38
CA PRO A 10 -15.03 21.75 5.25
C PRO A 10 -15.38 22.47 3.94
N LEU A 11 -14.60 22.18 2.89
CA LEU A 11 -14.77 22.72 1.55
C LEU A 11 -16.16 22.36 1.00
N ASN A 12 -17.09 23.33 1.01
CA ASN A 12 -18.35 23.25 0.29
C ASN A 12 -18.05 23.28 -1.22
N LEU A 13 -18.13 22.13 -1.87
CA LEU A 13 -18.02 22.02 -3.33
C LEU A 13 -19.19 22.77 -3.97
N THR A 14 -18.91 23.58 -4.99
CA THR A 14 -19.95 24.34 -5.69
C THR A 14 -20.84 23.41 -6.52
N PRO A 15 -22.11 23.76 -6.74
CA PRO A 15 -23.04 22.96 -7.54
C PRO A 15 -22.51 22.57 -8.93
N ASP A 16 -21.74 23.45 -9.58
CA ASP A 16 -21.14 23.21 -10.89
C ASP A 16 -20.08 22.08 -10.89
N MET A 17 -19.34 21.93 -9.78
CA MET A 17 -18.34 20.87 -9.63
C MET A 17 -18.99 19.49 -9.44
N LEU A 18 -20.08 19.43 -8.67
CA LEU A 18 -20.89 18.22 -8.52
C LEU A 18 -21.53 17.81 -9.86
N HIS A 19 -22.03 18.78 -10.62
CA HIS A 19 -22.65 18.55 -11.93
C HIS A 19 -21.64 18.08 -12.99
N THR A 20 -20.38 18.49 -12.87
CA THR A 20 -19.29 18.05 -13.76
C THR A 20 -18.80 16.65 -13.40
N ALA A 21 -18.67 16.36 -12.10
CA ALA A 21 -18.32 15.02 -11.61
C ALA A 21 -19.35 13.97 -12.02
N ALA A 22 -20.65 14.29 -11.90
CA ALA A 22 -21.74 13.43 -12.34
C ALA A 22 -21.72 13.16 -13.87
N ARG A 23 -21.39 14.16 -14.70
CA ARG A 23 -21.28 13.98 -16.16
C ARG A 23 -20.09 13.13 -16.60
N VAL A 24 -18.98 13.20 -15.85
CA VAL A 24 -17.83 12.31 -16.06
C VAL A 24 -18.18 10.88 -15.64
N GLU A 25 -18.93 10.74 -14.55
CA GLU A 25 -19.45 9.46 -14.05
C GLU A 25 -20.41 8.79 -15.05
N ASP A 26 -21.38 9.53 -15.61
CA ASP A 26 -22.28 9.00 -16.63
C ASP A 26 -21.54 8.57 -17.91
N ARG A 27 -20.53 9.35 -18.32
CA ARG A 27 -19.68 9.00 -19.49
C ARG A 27 -18.79 7.80 -19.22
N PHE A 28 -18.27 7.67 -18.00
CA PHE A 28 -17.45 6.54 -17.60
C PHE A 28 -18.29 5.27 -17.50
N ASN A 29 -19.44 5.32 -16.83
CA ASN A 29 -20.41 4.23 -16.74
C ASN A 29 -20.89 3.80 -18.14
N GLY A 30 -21.23 4.74 -19.02
CA GLY A 30 -21.59 4.43 -20.41
C GLY A 30 -20.45 3.83 -21.23
N TRP A 31 -19.20 4.22 -20.95
CA TRP A 31 -18.02 3.62 -21.59
C TRP A 31 -17.72 2.20 -21.08
N ILE A 32 -17.88 1.96 -19.77
CA ILE A 32 -17.80 0.63 -19.15
C ILE A 32 -18.87 -0.27 -19.77
N GLN A 33 -20.12 0.21 -19.84
CA GLN A 33 -21.25 -0.54 -20.36
C GLN A 33 -21.05 -0.89 -21.84
N ASN A 34 -20.55 0.05 -22.65
CA ASN A 34 -20.24 -0.18 -24.06
C ASN A 34 -19.06 -1.15 -24.28
N ARG A 35 -18.09 -1.22 -23.35
CA ARG A 35 -17.00 -2.21 -23.42
C ARG A 35 -17.39 -3.58 -22.86
N ALA A 36 -18.27 -3.62 -21.87
CA ALA A 36 -18.84 -4.85 -21.32
C ALA A 36 -19.75 -5.57 -22.34
N THR A 37 -20.35 -4.84 -23.28
CA THR A 37 -21.12 -5.43 -24.40
C THR A 37 -20.27 -6.02 -25.52
N ASP A 38 -18.95 -5.82 -25.52
CA ASP A 38 -18.05 -6.53 -26.43
C ASP A 38 -17.75 -7.90 -25.78
N HIS A 39 -18.18 -9.01 -26.40
CA HIS A 39 -18.15 -10.39 -25.87
C HIS A 39 -16.78 -10.93 -25.41
N ALA A 40 -15.74 -10.09 -25.42
CA ALA A 40 -14.37 -10.41 -25.07
C ALA A 40 -13.99 -10.08 -23.62
N TYR A 41 -14.78 -9.35 -22.83
CA TYR A 41 -14.41 -9.01 -21.43
C TYR A 41 -15.18 -9.85 -20.42
N GLN A 42 -14.45 -10.39 -19.43
CA GLN A 42 -14.96 -11.22 -18.34
C GLN A 42 -14.70 -10.54 -17.00
N ARG A 43 -15.57 -10.79 -16.03
CA ARG A 43 -15.38 -10.34 -14.64
C ARG A 43 -14.22 -11.11 -14.01
N THR A 44 -13.37 -10.37 -13.33
CA THR A 44 -12.15 -10.88 -12.71
C THR A 44 -12.02 -10.27 -11.33
N VAL A 45 -11.75 -11.12 -10.35
CA VAL A 45 -11.39 -10.72 -9.00
C VAL A 45 -9.88 -10.83 -8.83
N ILE A 46 -9.32 -9.88 -8.11
CA ILE A 46 -7.92 -9.89 -7.68
C ILE A 46 -7.92 -9.78 -6.16
N ALA A 47 -7.54 -10.84 -5.47
CA ALA A 47 -7.37 -10.86 -4.02
C ALA A 47 -5.99 -10.31 -3.64
N TYR A 48 -5.90 -9.52 -2.58
CA TYR A 48 -4.65 -8.94 -2.11
C TYR A 48 -4.31 -9.43 -0.70
N ASP A 49 -3.04 -9.80 -0.49
CA ASP A 49 -2.55 -10.17 0.83
C ASP A 49 -2.84 -9.04 1.83
N THR A 50 -3.32 -9.41 3.00
CA THR A 50 -3.92 -8.49 3.98
C THR A 50 -3.59 -8.95 5.41
N TYR A 51 -4.21 -8.31 6.40
CA TYR A 51 -3.98 -8.59 7.82
C TYR A 51 -5.29 -8.55 8.62
N GLY A 52 -5.25 -9.13 9.81
CA GLY A 52 -6.37 -9.21 10.74
C GLY A 52 -5.92 -9.16 12.18
N GLY A 53 -6.87 -9.02 13.09
CA GLY A 53 -6.70 -9.33 14.52
C GLY A 53 -7.47 -10.60 14.88
N THR A 54 -7.38 -11.04 16.12
CA THR A 54 -8.07 -12.26 16.57
C THR A 54 -9.60 -12.17 16.52
N GLY A 55 -10.16 -10.97 16.45
CA GLY A 55 -11.61 -10.72 16.37
C GLY A 55 -12.12 -10.21 15.00
N TRP A 56 -11.25 -10.11 13.99
CA TRP A 56 -11.61 -9.58 12.68
C TRP A 56 -10.53 -9.81 11.61
N VAL A 57 -10.95 -9.88 10.35
CA VAL A 57 -10.04 -9.83 9.20
C VAL A 57 -10.36 -8.64 8.30
N ARG A 58 -9.33 -7.94 7.83
CA ARG A 58 -9.51 -6.94 6.77
C ARG A 58 -9.41 -7.64 5.43
N VAL A 59 -10.41 -7.46 4.58
CA VAL A 59 -10.41 -7.97 3.21
C VAL A 59 -9.95 -6.88 2.27
N LEU A 60 -8.94 -7.18 1.46
CA LEU A 60 -8.47 -6.32 0.38
C LEU A 60 -8.57 -7.07 -0.95
N GLY A 61 -9.16 -6.41 -1.95
CA GLY A 61 -9.29 -7.00 -3.28
C GLY A 61 -9.72 -5.98 -4.32
N ARG A 62 -9.89 -6.44 -5.56
CA ARG A 62 -10.39 -5.59 -6.64
C ARG A 62 -11.23 -6.35 -7.64
N LEU A 63 -12.33 -5.73 -8.07
CA LEU A 63 -13.21 -6.16 -9.14
C LEU A 63 -12.91 -5.38 -10.41
N VAL A 64 -12.59 -6.10 -11.48
CA VAL A 64 -12.28 -5.53 -12.79
C VAL A 64 -12.83 -6.41 -13.91
N LEU A 65 -13.00 -5.84 -15.10
CA LEU A 65 -13.18 -6.59 -16.33
C LEU A 65 -11.82 -6.77 -17.01
N THR A 66 -11.48 -8.02 -17.37
CA THR A 66 -10.30 -8.35 -18.17
C THR A 66 -10.67 -9.18 -19.40
N PRO A 67 -9.88 -9.12 -20.49
CA PRO A 67 -10.20 -9.88 -21.71
C PRO A 67 -10.22 -11.42 -21.56
N ASN A 68 -9.56 -11.97 -20.55
CA ASN A 68 -9.37 -13.42 -20.40
C ASN A 68 -9.96 -13.98 -19.10
N GLY A 69 -10.66 -13.16 -18.29
CA GLY A 69 -11.18 -13.60 -16.98
C GLY A 69 -10.11 -13.92 -15.93
N GLN A 70 -8.84 -13.65 -16.26
CA GLN A 70 -7.69 -13.87 -15.39
C GLN A 70 -7.12 -12.53 -14.88
N PRO A 71 -6.55 -12.50 -13.67
CA PRO A 71 -5.72 -11.40 -13.21
C PRO A 71 -4.60 -11.14 -14.22
N ALA A 72 -4.24 -9.88 -14.46
CA ALA A 72 -3.21 -9.52 -15.45
C ALA A 72 -1.83 -10.17 -15.19
N ALA A 73 -1.60 -10.78 -14.02
CA ALA A 73 -0.42 -11.59 -13.72
C ALA A 73 -0.37 -12.93 -14.45
N ASP A 74 -1.49 -13.63 -14.54
CA ASP A 74 -1.51 -15.02 -15.02
C ASP A 74 -1.32 -15.12 -16.53
N VAL A 75 -1.36 -13.97 -17.20
CA VAL A 75 -0.85 -13.82 -18.56
C VAL A 75 0.68 -13.90 -18.51
N HIS A 76 1.19 -15.13 -18.54
CA HIS A 76 2.60 -15.44 -18.69
C HIS A 76 3.27 -14.55 -19.76
N ALA A 77 4.47 -14.10 -19.41
CA ALA A 77 5.60 -13.78 -20.27
C ALA A 77 5.32 -13.63 -21.78
N SER A 78 5.57 -12.43 -22.29
CA SER A 78 5.44 -12.02 -23.68
C SER A 78 4.00 -11.75 -24.12
N ILE A 79 3.67 -10.49 -24.36
CA ILE A 79 2.97 -10.02 -25.57
C ILE A 79 3.16 -8.51 -25.64
N ARG A 80 3.54 -8.06 -26.84
CA ARG A 80 3.65 -6.67 -27.26
C ARG A 80 2.48 -5.81 -26.75
N GLY A 81 2.86 -4.73 -26.06
CA GLY A 81 2.27 -3.40 -26.22
C GLY A 81 0.86 -3.20 -25.67
N TRP A 82 0.76 -2.47 -24.54
CA TRP A 82 -0.37 -1.64 -24.03
C TRP A 82 -1.77 -2.29 -23.87
N LYS A 83 -2.12 -3.35 -24.61
CA LYS A 83 -3.47 -3.92 -24.66
C LYS A 83 -3.80 -4.83 -23.46
N SER A 84 -2.81 -5.34 -22.72
CA SER A 84 -3.03 -6.16 -21.51
C SER A 84 -3.32 -5.34 -20.25
N PHE A 85 -3.32 -4.00 -20.33
CA PHE A 85 -3.45 -3.10 -19.16
C PHE A 85 -4.80 -2.40 -19.05
N VAL A 86 -5.75 -2.67 -19.95
CA VAL A 86 -7.10 -2.13 -19.85
C VAL A 86 -7.93 -3.05 -18.94
N SER A 87 -7.60 -3.07 -17.65
CA SER A 87 -8.55 -3.57 -16.65
C SER A 87 -9.54 -2.45 -16.38
N VAL A 88 -10.82 -2.72 -16.63
CA VAL A 88 -11.88 -1.73 -16.41
C VAL A 88 -12.45 -1.99 -15.02
N PRO A 89 -12.42 -1.03 -14.08
CA PRO A 89 -12.95 -1.27 -12.74
C PRO A 89 -14.45 -1.56 -12.79
N LEU A 90 -14.92 -2.43 -11.89
CA LEU A 90 -16.34 -2.72 -11.68
C LEU A 90 -16.80 -1.96 -10.42
N PRO A 91 -17.35 -0.73 -10.56
CA PRO A 91 -17.73 0.08 -9.42
C PRO A 91 -19.05 -0.39 -8.79
N ASN A 92 -19.11 -0.39 -7.45
CA ASN A 92 -20.31 -0.76 -6.69
C ASN A 92 -20.87 -2.15 -7.06
N ASP A 93 -19.99 -3.06 -7.50
CA ASP A 93 -20.38 -4.43 -7.86
C ASP A 93 -20.21 -5.34 -6.64
N THR A 94 -20.94 -6.45 -6.65
CA THR A 94 -20.98 -7.40 -5.53
C THR A 94 -19.92 -8.48 -5.70
N ALA A 95 -19.28 -8.84 -4.60
CA ALA A 95 -18.41 -10.01 -4.51
C ALA A 95 -18.74 -10.78 -3.24
N TRP A 96 -18.25 -12.02 -3.19
CA TRP A 96 -18.29 -12.88 -2.03
C TRP A 96 -16.87 -13.11 -1.54
N VAL A 97 -16.74 -13.15 -0.22
CA VAL A 97 -15.52 -13.51 0.50
C VAL A 97 -15.84 -14.76 1.29
N ARG A 98 -15.00 -15.79 1.19
CA ARG A 98 -15.02 -16.92 2.12
C ARG A 98 -13.83 -16.83 3.06
N VAL A 99 -14.10 -16.98 4.35
CA VAL A 99 -13.07 -17.08 5.41
C VAL A 99 -13.62 -17.97 6.53
N ASN A 100 -12.81 -18.89 7.08
CA ASN A 100 -13.25 -19.86 8.11
C ASN A 100 -14.57 -20.59 7.76
N ASP A 101 -14.75 -21.01 6.50
CA ASP A 101 -15.97 -21.63 5.95
C ASP A 101 -17.24 -20.75 5.96
N GLU A 102 -17.15 -19.48 6.38
CA GLU A 102 -18.24 -18.51 6.30
C GLU A 102 -18.14 -17.66 5.03
N GLU A 103 -19.29 -17.40 4.42
CA GLU A 103 -19.39 -16.55 3.22
C GLU A 103 -20.00 -15.19 3.57
N HIS A 104 -19.33 -14.13 3.14
CA HIS A 104 -19.74 -12.76 3.36
C HIS A 104 -19.87 -12.03 2.03
N MET A 105 -20.99 -11.34 1.85
CA MET A 105 -21.21 -10.49 0.69
C MET A 105 -20.56 -9.13 0.94
N VAL A 106 -19.76 -8.66 -0.02
CA VAL A 106 -19.03 -7.40 0.02
C VAL A 106 -19.27 -6.60 -1.26
N THR A 107 -18.94 -5.31 -1.24
CA THR A 107 -19.17 -4.41 -2.38
C THR A 107 -17.91 -3.62 -2.67
N SER A 108 -17.58 -3.48 -3.96
CA SER A 108 -16.47 -2.65 -4.40
C SER A 108 -16.79 -1.16 -4.35
N ASP A 109 -15.77 -0.33 -4.17
CA ASP A 109 -15.89 1.12 -4.31
C ASP A 109 -15.89 1.54 -5.79
N ARG A 110 -15.86 2.86 -6.05
CA ARG A 110 -15.83 3.43 -7.40
C ARG A 110 -14.61 3.02 -8.24
N GLY A 111 -13.49 2.68 -7.60
CA GLY A 111 -12.27 2.19 -8.24
C GLY A 111 -12.27 0.67 -8.47
N GLY A 112 -13.36 -0.01 -8.09
CA GLY A 112 -13.46 -1.45 -8.05
C GLY A 112 -12.77 -2.07 -6.83
N ILE A 113 -12.32 -1.28 -5.86
CA ILE A 113 -11.55 -1.77 -4.71
C ILE A 113 -12.49 -2.29 -3.63
N ILE A 114 -12.17 -3.45 -3.07
CA ILE A 114 -12.79 -3.99 -1.86
C ILE A 114 -11.83 -3.68 -0.71
N ASP A 115 -12.29 -2.93 0.29
CA ASP A 115 -11.61 -2.71 1.58
C ASP A 115 -12.67 -2.74 2.67
N THR A 116 -12.85 -3.91 3.28
CA THR A 116 -13.86 -4.12 4.32
C THR A 116 -13.27 -4.90 5.49
N VAL A 117 -13.95 -4.86 6.63
CA VAL A 117 -13.60 -5.64 7.82
C VAL A 117 -14.71 -6.62 8.08
N ILE A 118 -14.34 -7.90 8.18
CA ILE A 118 -15.25 -8.99 8.53
C ILE A 118 -14.95 -9.37 10.00
N PRO A 119 -15.93 -9.25 10.92
CA PRO A 119 -15.77 -9.73 12.29
C PRO A 119 -15.79 -11.25 12.31
N GLY A 120 -15.03 -11.85 13.21
CA GLY A 120 -14.96 -13.31 13.38
C GLY A 120 -13.84 -13.68 14.34
N ASP A 121 -13.82 -14.93 14.81
CA ASP A 121 -12.76 -15.42 15.71
C ASP A 121 -11.65 -16.10 14.89
N PHE A 122 -10.42 -15.62 15.04
CA PHE A 122 -9.26 -16.08 14.29
C PHE A 122 -8.07 -16.37 15.21
N GLU A 123 -7.40 -17.50 14.97
CA GLU A 123 -6.15 -17.82 15.64
C GLU A 123 -4.99 -16.98 15.08
N PRO A 124 -4.06 -16.48 15.94
CA PRO A 124 -2.84 -15.82 15.47
C PRO A 124 -2.06 -16.68 14.49
N GLY A 125 -1.55 -16.07 13.41
CA GLY A 125 -0.83 -16.79 12.35
C GLY A 125 -1.32 -16.46 10.96
N GLU A 126 -1.16 -17.39 10.03
CA GLU A 126 -1.64 -17.24 8.65
C GLU A 126 -3.00 -17.90 8.48
N THR A 127 -3.91 -17.17 7.83
CA THR A 127 -5.16 -17.70 7.28
C THR A 127 -5.29 -17.28 5.83
N GLU A 128 -6.31 -17.79 5.14
CA GLU A 128 -6.58 -17.49 3.74
C GLU A 128 -8.00 -16.97 3.57
N ILE A 129 -8.17 -16.05 2.62
CA ILE A 129 -9.48 -15.63 2.13
C ILE A 129 -9.61 -16.02 0.66
N GLU A 130 -10.81 -16.46 0.28
CA GLU A 130 -11.18 -16.66 -1.11
C GLU A 130 -12.16 -15.55 -1.55
N LEU A 131 -11.96 -14.97 -2.72
CA LEU A 131 -12.81 -13.93 -3.27
C LEU A 131 -13.30 -14.29 -4.67
N TRP A 132 -14.59 -14.05 -4.94
CA TRP A 132 -15.16 -14.21 -6.27
C TRP A 132 -16.34 -13.26 -6.51
N THR A 133 -16.69 -13.08 -7.78
CA THR A 133 -17.93 -12.41 -8.21
C THR A 133 -18.63 -13.28 -9.25
N ASP A 134 -19.84 -12.89 -9.63
CA ASP A 134 -20.68 -13.67 -10.54
C ASP A 134 -20.02 -13.80 -11.92
N GLY A 135 -19.69 -15.03 -12.31
CA GLY A 135 -19.01 -15.35 -13.57
C GLY A 135 -17.48 -15.16 -13.57
N SER A 136 -16.85 -14.89 -12.42
CA SER A 136 -15.39 -14.89 -12.31
C SER A 136 -14.84 -16.23 -11.83
N LEU A 137 -13.53 -16.43 -12.00
CA LEU A 137 -12.79 -17.42 -11.22
C LEU A 137 -12.69 -16.97 -9.75
N VAL A 138 -12.42 -17.92 -8.86
CA VAL A 138 -12.06 -17.66 -7.46
C VAL A 138 -10.58 -17.30 -7.41
N ASP A 139 -10.25 -16.23 -6.69
CA ASP A 139 -8.87 -15.85 -6.37
C ASP A 139 -8.66 -15.91 -4.84
N SER A 140 -7.45 -16.18 -4.37
CA SER A 140 -7.14 -16.30 -2.95
C SER A 140 -6.00 -15.39 -2.50
N ALA A 141 -6.04 -15.01 -1.22
CA ALA A 141 -4.99 -14.20 -0.62
C ALA A 141 -4.71 -14.61 0.83
N ALA A 142 -3.44 -14.46 1.22
CA ALA A 142 -3.03 -14.71 2.59
C ALA A 142 -3.45 -13.54 3.50
N VAL A 143 -3.87 -13.86 4.71
CA VAL A 143 -4.16 -12.91 5.78
C VAL A 143 -3.29 -13.24 6.98
N ARG A 144 -2.50 -12.26 7.42
CA ARG A 144 -1.74 -12.39 8.68
C ARG A 144 -2.61 -11.93 9.85
N ILE A 145 -3.02 -12.87 10.70
CA ILE A 145 -3.70 -12.61 11.97
C ILE A 145 -2.65 -12.25 13.02
N ILE A 146 -2.74 -11.03 13.55
CA ILE A 146 -1.82 -10.47 14.53
C ILE A 146 -2.46 -10.60 15.91
N GLY A 147 -1.85 -11.43 16.77
CA GLY A 147 -2.20 -11.58 18.18
C GLY A 147 -1.63 -10.48 19.08
N GLU A 148 -2.13 -10.41 20.32
CA GLU A 148 -1.65 -9.45 21.33
C GLU A 148 -0.25 -9.78 21.88
N ASP A 149 0.20 -11.01 21.70
CA ASP A 149 1.55 -11.48 22.02
C ASP A 149 2.62 -10.90 21.08
N SER A 150 2.23 -10.57 19.84
CA SER A 150 3.07 -9.82 18.91
C SER A 150 3.11 -8.33 19.29
N THR A 151 4.23 -7.90 19.88
CA THR A 151 4.40 -6.52 20.38
C THR A 151 5.31 -5.65 19.52
N PHE A 152 5.92 -6.22 18.47
CA PHE A 152 6.81 -5.52 17.55
C PHE A 152 6.46 -5.84 16.10
N GLY A 153 6.42 -4.81 15.25
CA GLY A 153 6.10 -4.93 13.83
C GLY A 153 6.93 -3.96 12.98
N ILE A 154 6.94 -4.18 11.67
CA ILE A 154 7.65 -3.34 10.70
C ILE A 154 6.63 -2.72 9.75
N ILE A 155 6.73 -1.40 9.56
CA ILE A 155 6.05 -0.68 8.49
C ILE A 155 7.13 -0.12 7.58
N SER A 156 7.13 -0.54 6.31
CA SER A 156 8.12 -0.12 5.33
C SER A 156 7.47 0.62 4.18
N ASP A 157 8.03 1.77 3.81
CA ASP A 157 7.80 2.31 2.48
C ASP A 157 8.40 1.38 1.41
N ILE A 158 7.92 1.51 0.18
CA ILE A 158 8.43 0.76 -0.97
C ILE A 158 9.35 1.64 -1.81
N ASP A 159 8.82 2.73 -2.33
CA ASP A 159 9.48 3.57 -3.32
C ASP A 159 10.68 4.26 -2.69
N ASP A 160 11.84 4.14 -3.33
CA ASP A 160 13.14 4.65 -2.83
C ASP A 160 13.57 4.12 -1.44
N THR A 161 12.86 3.12 -0.89
CA THR A 161 13.20 2.46 0.39
C THR A 161 13.64 1.01 0.19
N VAL A 162 12.80 0.17 -0.42
CA VAL A 162 13.16 -1.23 -0.78
C VAL A 162 13.56 -1.35 -2.24
N MET A 163 13.15 -0.38 -3.06
CA MET A 163 13.36 -0.33 -4.50
C MET A 163 13.87 1.04 -4.92
N VAL A 164 14.92 1.10 -5.73
CA VAL A 164 15.41 2.36 -6.31
C VAL A 164 14.55 2.74 -7.52
N THR A 165 13.89 3.89 -7.46
CA THR A 165 12.98 4.35 -8.53
C THR A 165 13.73 5.28 -9.48
N SER A 166 14.20 4.74 -10.61
CA SER A 166 14.89 5.53 -11.64
C SER A 166 13.88 6.26 -12.55
N LEU A 167 13.10 7.21 -12.04
CA LEU A 167 12.10 7.93 -12.85
C LEU A 167 12.13 9.45 -12.68
N PRO A 168 12.31 10.24 -13.77
CA PRO A 168 12.13 11.68 -13.75
C PRO A 168 10.67 12.06 -13.43
N ARG A 169 10.46 13.01 -12.50
CA ARG A 169 9.15 13.60 -12.16
C ARG A 169 8.21 13.94 -13.33
N PRO A 170 8.65 14.47 -14.50
CA PRO A 170 7.74 14.71 -15.62
C PRO A 170 7.13 13.45 -16.26
N PHE A 171 7.60 12.25 -15.90
CA PHE A 171 7.07 10.97 -16.40
C PHE A 171 6.18 10.23 -15.38
N LEU A 172 5.76 10.86 -14.27
CA LEU A 172 4.71 10.31 -13.40
C LEU A 172 3.41 10.01 -14.18
N ALA A 173 3.09 10.81 -15.19
CA ALA A 173 1.97 10.54 -16.12
C ALA A 173 2.22 9.32 -17.02
N ALA A 174 3.47 8.89 -17.18
CA ALA A 174 3.90 7.71 -17.91
C ALA A 174 4.21 6.52 -16.99
N TRP A 175 3.73 6.53 -15.73
CA TRP A 175 3.80 5.39 -14.80
C TRP A 175 3.32 4.09 -15.48
N ASN A 176 2.22 4.19 -16.23
CA ASN A 176 1.63 3.07 -17.00
C ASN A 176 2.58 2.50 -18.07
N THR A 177 3.52 3.30 -18.58
CA THR A 177 4.47 2.88 -19.61
C THR A 177 5.73 2.22 -19.02
N PHE A 178 6.14 2.60 -17.81
CA PHE A 178 7.36 2.09 -17.17
C PHE A 178 7.16 0.85 -16.29
N VAL A 179 5.92 0.51 -15.95
CA VAL A 179 5.60 -0.81 -15.35
C VAL A 179 6.06 -1.97 -16.25
N LEU A 180 6.34 -1.72 -17.53
CA LEU A 180 6.80 -2.69 -18.53
C LEU A 180 8.30 -2.98 -18.54
N SER A 181 9.15 -2.24 -17.82
CA SER A 181 10.55 -2.62 -17.63
C SER A 181 10.78 -3.13 -16.20
N GLU A 182 10.46 -4.40 -15.97
CA GLU A 182 10.92 -5.15 -14.77
C GLU A 182 12.44 -5.00 -14.54
N HIS A 183 13.19 -4.70 -15.60
CA HIS A 183 14.64 -4.49 -15.63
C HIS A 183 15.13 -3.12 -15.14
N ALA A 184 14.26 -2.14 -14.86
CA ALA A 184 14.66 -0.80 -14.38
C ALA A 184 14.57 -0.62 -12.86
N ARG A 185 14.06 -1.64 -12.13
CA ARG A 185 13.87 -1.61 -10.68
C ARG A 185 14.96 -2.43 -10.00
N SER A 186 15.87 -1.75 -9.32
CA SER A 186 16.95 -2.39 -8.54
C SER A 186 16.57 -2.40 -7.06
N PRO A 187 16.80 -3.51 -6.32
CA PRO A 187 16.62 -3.52 -4.89
C PRO A 187 17.64 -2.59 -4.22
N VAL A 188 17.24 -1.99 -3.11
CA VAL A 188 18.18 -1.24 -2.26
C VAL A 188 19.14 -2.22 -1.60
N ALA A 189 20.44 -1.92 -1.67
CA ALA A 189 21.48 -2.78 -1.13
C ALA A 189 21.26 -3.08 0.36
N GLY A 190 21.35 -4.36 0.72
CA GLY A 190 21.27 -4.83 2.11
C GLY A 190 19.90 -4.71 2.79
N MET A 191 18.87 -4.15 2.14
CA MET A 191 17.58 -3.91 2.79
C MET A 191 16.80 -5.22 3.02
N ALA A 192 16.77 -6.12 2.03
CA ALA A 192 16.17 -7.45 2.20
C ALA A 192 16.84 -8.23 3.35
N VAL A 193 18.17 -8.15 3.45
CA VAL A 193 18.95 -8.80 4.53
C VAL A 193 18.63 -8.20 5.90
N LEU A 194 18.44 -6.87 5.98
CA LEU A 194 18.00 -6.23 7.21
C LEU A 194 16.63 -6.77 7.64
N TYR A 195 15.66 -6.85 6.72
CA TYR A 195 14.30 -7.26 7.05
C TYR A 195 14.27 -8.73 7.46
N ASP A 196 14.91 -9.58 6.66
CA ASP A 196 15.07 -11.01 6.94
C ASP A 196 15.70 -11.25 8.30
N ARG A 197 16.78 -10.52 8.65
CA ARG A 197 17.41 -10.61 9.97
C ARG A 197 16.44 -10.24 11.10
N ILE A 198 15.63 -9.20 10.93
CA ILE A 198 14.67 -8.80 11.97
C ILE A 198 13.59 -9.88 12.13
N THR A 199 13.02 -10.36 11.04
CA THR A 199 11.96 -11.39 11.06
C THR A 199 12.47 -12.75 11.52
N PHE A 200 13.75 -13.06 11.27
CA PHE A 200 14.40 -14.27 11.78
C PHE A 200 14.61 -14.21 13.30
N MET A 201 15.08 -13.07 13.82
CA MET A 201 15.34 -12.89 15.26
C MET A 201 14.06 -12.71 16.09
N ARG A 202 12.97 -12.28 15.45
CA ARG A 202 11.64 -12.14 16.03
C ARG A 202 10.62 -12.81 15.10
N PRO A 203 10.48 -14.15 15.20
CA PRO A 203 9.45 -14.88 14.48
C PRO A 203 8.10 -14.20 14.65
N ASP A 204 7.28 -14.26 13.61
CA ASP A 204 5.93 -13.68 13.56
C ASP A 204 5.84 -12.15 13.64
N THR A 205 6.97 -11.42 13.54
CA THR A 205 6.97 -9.96 13.38
C THR A 205 6.09 -9.56 12.17
N PRO A 206 4.99 -8.82 12.38
CA PRO A 206 4.15 -8.39 11.28
C PRO A 206 4.90 -7.44 10.35
N MET A 207 4.85 -7.73 9.05
CA MET A 207 5.43 -6.90 8.01
C MET A 207 4.31 -6.21 7.23
N VAL A 208 4.31 -4.88 7.17
CA VAL A 208 3.36 -4.10 6.36
C VAL A 208 4.13 -3.19 5.41
N TYR A 209 3.82 -3.26 4.12
CA TYR A 209 4.37 -2.35 3.13
C TYR A 209 3.37 -1.24 2.83
N LEU A 210 3.82 0.01 2.84
CA LEU A 210 2.97 1.18 2.69
C LEU A 210 3.50 2.08 1.59
N SER A 211 2.82 2.14 0.43
CA SER A 211 3.29 2.91 -0.73
C SER A 211 2.23 3.88 -1.25
N THR A 212 2.71 4.94 -1.91
CA THR A 212 1.86 5.87 -2.65
C THR A 212 1.52 5.39 -4.07
N GLY A 213 2.12 4.28 -4.51
CA GLY A 213 1.84 3.61 -5.76
C GLY A 213 0.39 3.14 -5.86
N ALA A 214 -0.10 3.04 -7.09
CA ALA A 214 -1.47 2.63 -7.37
C ALA A 214 -1.69 1.12 -7.17
N TRP A 215 -2.91 0.71 -6.80
CA TRP A 215 -3.32 -0.70 -6.76
C TRP A 215 -3.05 -1.49 -8.06
N ASN A 216 -3.01 -0.81 -9.21
CA ASN A 216 -2.57 -1.41 -10.49
C ASN A 216 -1.16 -2.03 -10.44
N SER A 217 -0.31 -1.56 -9.52
CA SER A 217 1.08 -1.99 -9.37
C SER A 217 1.26 -3.09 -8.31
N ALA A 218 0.22 -3.44 -7.54
CA ALA A 218 0.31 -4.39 -6.43
C ALA A 218 1.00 -5.70 -6.79
N LEU A 219 0.63 -6.25 -7.95
CA LEU A 219 1.09 -7.56 -8.37
C LEU A 219 2.53 -7.55 -8.90
N SER A 220 2.90 -6.48 -9.62
CA SER A 220 4.29 -6.24 -9.99
C SER A 220 5.18 -6.00 -8.76
N LEU A 221 4.65 -5.32 -7.73
CA LEU A 221 5.36 -5.10 -6.46
C LEU A 221 5.50 -6.40 -5.66
N LYS A 222 4.45 -7.21 -5.55
CA LYS A 222 4.50 -8.54 -4.91
C LYS A 222 5.56 -9.43 -5.56
N ARG A 223 5.59 -9.48 -6.89
CA ARG A 223 6.65 -10.19 -7.65
C ARG A 223 8.05 -9.63 -7.39
N PHE A 224 8.18 -8.31 -7.33
CA PHE A 224 9.45 -7.65 -7.00
C PHE A 224 9.94 -8.00 -5.59
N LEU A 225 9.06 -7.98 -4.59
CA LEU A 225 9.43 -8.31 -3.21
C LEU A 225 9.84 -9.78 -3.11
N SER A 226 9.02 -10.68 -3.67
CA SER A 226 9.29 -12.12 -3.68
C SER A 226 10.61 -12.47 -4.39
N ARG A 227 10.86 -11.94 -5.60
CA ARG A 227 12.10 -12.24 -6.36
C ARG A 227 13.38 -11.74 -5.67
N ASN A 228 13.26 -10.75 -4.78
CA ASN A 228 14.37 -10.18 -4.03
C ASN A 228 14.38 -10.65 -2.57
N LEU A 229 13.61 -11.69 -2.23
CA LEU A 229 13.60 -12.33 -0.91
C LEU A 229 13.23 -11.39 0.24
N TYR A 230 12.35 -10.42 -0.01
CA TYR A 230 11.76 -9.64 1.06
C TYR A 230 10.70 -10.48 1.80
N PRO A 231 10.55 -10.31 3.13
CA PRO A 231 9.46 -10.95 3.87
C PRO A 231 8.10 -10.62 3.25
N MET A 232 7.22 -11.61 3.19
CA MET A 232 5.87 -11.40 2.67
C MET A 232 5.05 -10.58 3.66
N GLY A 233 4.18 -9.72 3.14
CA GLY A 233 3.29 -8.90 3.96
C GLY A 233 2.31 -8.10 3.11
N PRO A 234 1.21 -7.61 3.70
CA PRO A 234 0.22 -6.78 3.04
C PRO A 234 0.83 -5.54 2.37
N LEU A 235 0.32 -5.23 1.18
CA LEU A 235 0.63 -4.01 0.44
C LEU A 235 -0.50 -2.99 0.63
N LEU A 236 -0.26 -1.93 1.39
CA LEU A 236 -1.19 -0.83 1.57
C LEU A 236 -0.92 0.24 0.51
N LEU A 237 -1.61 0.12 -0.63
CA LEU A 237 -1.43 0.98 -1.79
C LEU A 237 -2.50 2.06 -1.88
N THR A 238 -2.18 3.12 -2.61
CA THR A 238 -3.11 4.23 -2.81
C THR A 238 -4.08 3.90 -3.95
N ASP A 239 -5.36 4.18 -3.73
CA ASP A 239 -6.31 4.20 -4.84
C ASP A 239 -6.21 5.52 -5.61
N TRP A 240 -5.81 5.43 -6.87
CA TRP A 240 -5.78 6.56 -7.78
C TRP A 240 -7.08 6.55 -8.60
N GLY A 241 -8.11 7.26 -8.11
CA GLY A 241 -9.38 7.38 -8.80
C GLY A 241 -10.15 8.67 -8.40
N PRO A 242 -10.95 9.26 -9.32
CA PRO A 242 -11.80 10.40 -9.00
C PRO A 242 -12.87 9.97 -7.97
N THR A 243 -12.86 10.61 -6.81
CA THR A 243 -13.89 10.47 -5.77
C THR A 243 -14.85 11.66 -5.83
N THR A 244 -16.07 11.51 -5.30
CA THR A 244 -17.13 12.55 -5.32
C THR A 244 -16.68 13.91 -4.80
N THR A 245 -15.61 13.96 -4.00
CA THR A 245 -15.10 15.20 -3.40
C THR A 245 -13.71 15.63 -3.88
N ARG A 246 -12.93 14.77 -4.53
CA ARG A 246 -11.55 15.10 -5.00
C ARG A 246 -11.17 14.34 -6.26
N VAL A 247 -10.56 15.07 -7.20
CA VAL A 247 -10.04 14.55 -8.48
C VAL A 247 -8.76 13.71 -8.29
N PHE A 248 -8.11 13.76 -7.11
CA PHE A 248 -6.92 12.96 -6.76
C PHE A 248 -6.89 12.63 -5.25
N ARG A 249 -6.62 11.36 -4.88
CA ARG A 249 -6.23 11.01 -3.50
C ARG A 249 -4.77 11.43 -3.29
N SER A 250 -4.47 12.08 -2.17
CA SER A 250 -3.11 12.46 -1.80
C SER A 250 -2.39 11.25 -1.24
N GLY A 251 -1.26 10.83 -1.84
CA GLY A 251 -0.45 9.73 -1.32
C GLY A 251 0.03 9.98 0.13
N LYS A 252 0.27 11.25 0.48
CA LYS A 252 0.59 11.65 1.87
C LYS A 252 -0.56 11.34 2.83
N GLU A 253 -1.78 11.61 2.40
CA GLU A 253 -2.99 11.38 3.21
C GLU A 253 -3.28 9.88 3.35
N HIS A 254 -3.05 9.10 2.28
CA HIS A 254 -3.12 7.63 2.33
C HIS A 254 -2.14 7.06 3.38
N LYS A 255 -0.88 7.49 3.34
CA LYS A 255 0.13 7.03 4.31
C LYS A 255 -0.26 7.38 5.74
N ARG A 256 -0.69 8.62 5.99
CA ARG A 256 -1.18 9.05 7.32
C ARG A 256 -2.35 8.21 7.82
N ASN A 257 -3.40 8.06 7.00
CA ASN A 257 -4.58 7.30 7.39
C ASN A 257 -4.26 5.83 7.63
N SER A 258 -3.33 5.26 6.87
CA SER A 258 -2.86 3.88 7.08
C SER A 258 -2.13 3.72 8.42
N LEU A 259 -1.22 4.64 8.76
CA LEU A 259 -0.53 4.63 10.06
C LEU A 259 -1.49 4.81 11.24
N GLU A 260 -2.39 5.79 11.15
CA GLU A 260 -3.42 6.04 12.18
C GLU A 260 -4.36 4.85 12.35
N ARG A 261 -4.72 4.16 11.26
CA ARG A 261 -5.51 2.94 11.29
C ARG A 261 -4.77 1.82 11.99
N LEU A 262 -3.50 1.58 11.65
CA LEU A 262 -2.66 0.56 12.30
C LEU A 262 -2.45 0.82 13.80
N ALA A 263 -2.28 2.09 14.22
CA ALA A 263 -2.19 2.44 15.63
C ALA A 263 -3.49 2.15 16.39
N ARG A 264 -4.65 2.33 15.74
CA ARG A 264 -5.97 2.03 16.32
C ARG A 264 -6.26 0.53 16.37
N GLU A 265 -5.90 -0.20 15.32
CA GLU A 265 -6.12 -1.63 15.18
C GLU A 265 -5.18 -2.45 16.09
N PHE A 266 -3.95 -1.96 16.30
CA PHE A 266 -2.92 -2.62 17.12
C PHE A 266 -2.31 -1.67 18.16
N PRO A 267 -3.08 -1.24 19.18
CA PRO A 267 -2.64 -0.22 20.14
C PRO A 267 -1.48 -0.66 21.05
N TRP A 268 -1.20 -1.96 21.17
CA TRP A 268 -0.06 -2.50 21.91
C TRP A 268 1.24 -2.56 21.09
N MET A 269 1.14 -2.42 19.76
CA MET A 269 2.26 -2.65 18.85
C MET A 269 3.28 -1.51 18.88
N LYS A 270 4.57 -1.89 18.87
CA LYS A 270 5.71 -1.01 18.63
C LYS A 270 6.21 -1.18 17.20
N TRP A 271 5.91 -0.20 16.35
CA TRP A 271 6.29 -0.21 14.94
C TRP A 271 7.71 0.32 14.74
N LEU A 272 8.53 -0.44 14.01
CA LEU A 272 9.72 0.08 13.34
C LEU A 272 9.30 0.66 11.99
N LEU A 273 9.41 1.98 11.85
CA LEU A 273 9.05 2.69 10.62
C LEU A 273 10.29 2.80 9.75
N ILE A 274 10.21 2.32 8.50
CA ILE A 274 11.32 2.35 7.55
C ILE A 274 10.88 3.12 6.30
N GLY A 275 11.67 4.10 5.89
CA GLY A 275 11.36 4.99 4.77
C GLY A 275 12.59 5.68 4.20
N ASP A 276 12.40 6.74 3.41
CA ASP A 276 13.49 7.50 2.76
C ASP A 276 13.47 9.02 3.05
N ASP A 277 14.57 9.71 2.75
CA ASP A 277 14.74 11.17 2.92
C ASP A 277 14.42 12.02 1.66
N GLY A 278 13.97 11.39 0.58
CA GLY A 278 13.59 12.01 -0.69
C GLY A 278 12.11 12.32 -0.84
N GLN A 279 11.24 11.56 -0.16
CA GLN A 279 9.79 11.76 -0.19
C GLN A 279 9.25 12.49 1.07
N ASN A 280 8.05 12.13 1.51
CA ASN A 280 7.36 12.73 2.64
C ASN A 280 7.50 11.91 3.93
N ASP A 281 8.28 10.82 3.92
CA ASP A 281 8.33 9.85 5.02
C ASP A 281 8.81 10.49 6.33
N GLU A 282 9.86 11.32 6.29
CA GLU A 282 10.31 12.02 7.50
C GLU A 282 9.23 12.89 8.13
N GLU A 283 8.40 13.55 7.31
CA GLU A 283 7.32 14.39 7.81
C GLU A 283 6.17 13.55 8.36
N ILE A 284 5.75 12.52 7.62
CA ILE A 284 4.63 11.64 7.99
C ILE A 284 4.97 10.82 9.25
N TYR A 285 6.17 10.24 9.31
CA TYR A 285 6.63 9.51 10.49
C TYR A 285 6.87 10.45 11.66
N GLY A 286 7.32 11.69 11.44
CA GLY A 286 7.41 12.72 12.48
C GLY A 286 6.06 13.04 13.12
N GLU A 287 5.03 13.29 12.29
CA GLU A 287 3.66 13.51 12.78
C GLU A 287 3.13 12.29 13.55
N PHE A 288 3.37 11.08 13.04
CA PHE A 288 2.94 9.85 13.70
C PHE A 288 3.66 9.63 15.04
N VAL A 289 4.96 9.91 15.13
CA VAL A 289 5.72 9.83 16.39
C VAL A 289 5.19 10.85 17.41
N GLU A 290 4.82 12.05 16.98
CA GLU A 290 4.26 13.08 17.87
C GLU A 290 2.89 12.66 18.43
N ASN A 291 2.04 12.03 17.60
CA ASN A 291 0.70 11.58 17.99
C ASN A 291 0.73 10.25 18.78
N HIS A 292 1.61 9.33 18.41
CA HIS A 292 1.66 7.95 18.93
C HIS A 292 3.07 7.53 19.37
N PRO A 293 3.75 8.27 20.26
CA PRO A 293 5.14 7.96 20.65
C PRO A 293 5.27 6.59 21.33
N LYS A 294 4.16 6.09 21.92
CA LYS A 294 4.11 4.76 22.53
C LYS A 294 3.92 3.63 21.52
N ASN A 295 3.66 3.91 20.25
CA ASN A 295 3.49 2.89 19.21
C ASN A 295 4.66 2.83 18.23
N VAL A 296 5.76 3.56 18.51
CA VAL A 296 6.95 3.58 17.64
C VAL A 296 8.16 3.05 18.42
N ALA A 297 8.82 2.05 17.84
CA ALA A 297 10.08 1.51 18.35
C ALA A 297 11.27 2.39 17.94
N ALA A 298 11.32 2.72 16.65
CA ALA A 298 12.32 3.58 16.04
C ALA A 298 11.84 4.04 14.65
N VAL A 299 12.48 5.06 14.11
CA VAL A 299 12.34 5.47 12.71
C VAL A 299 13.68 5.28 12.01
N ALA A 300 13.71 4.52 10.92
CA ALA A 300 14.88 4.23 10.11
C ALA A 300 14.71 4.84 8.72
N ILE A 301 15.51 5.85 8.41
CA ILE A 301 15.44 6.60 7.15
C ILE A 301 16.65 6.27 6.28
N ARG A 302 16.37 5.76 5.09
CA ARG A 302 17.36 5.59 4.03
C ARG A 302 17.75 6.96 3.49
N GLN A 303 19.05 7.23 3.46
CA GLN A 303 19.60 8.48 2.92
C GLN A 303 19.94 8.29 1.44
N LEU A 304 19.10 8.84 0.56
CA LEU A 304 19.28 8.75 -0.89
C LEU A 304 20.55 9.47 -1.31
N THR A 305 21.32 8.92 -2.27
CA THR A 305 22.47 9.64 -2.84
C THR A 305 22.04 10.95 -3.52
N VAL A 306 22.98 11.86 -3.82
CA VAL A 306 22.65 13.12 -4.51
C VAL A 306 21.91 12.86 -5.83
N GLY A 307 22.31 11.83 -6.58
CA GLY A 307 21.64 11.41 -7.80
C GLY A 307 20.20 10.97 -7.52
N GLU A 308 20.00 9.99 -6.64
CA GLU A 308 18.67 9.47 -6.26
C GLU A 308 17.75 10.56 -5.69
N ALA A 309 18.28 11.44 -4.85
CA ALA A 309 17.53 12.54 -4.28
C ALA A 309 16.98 13.50 -5.34
N VAL A 310 17.74 13.80 -6.39
CA VAL A 310 17.24 14.63 -7.51
C VAL A 310 16.05 13.96 -8.20
N TRP A 311 16.05 12.63 -8.29
CA TRP A 311 14.95 11.85 -8.87
C TRP A 311 13.72 11.80 -7.93
N ALA A 312 13.92 11.58 -6.64
CA ALA A 312 12.87 11.49 -5.63
C ALA A 312 12.20 12.85 -5.34
N GLY A 313 12.95 13.96 -5.42
CA GLY A 313 12.37 15.28 -5.16
C GLY A 313 13.19 16.36 -4.49
N GLY A 314 14.49 16.11 -4.35
CA GLY A 314 15.36 16.78 -3.40
C GLY A 314 15.41 16.01 -2.08
N ARG A 315 16.42 16.30 -1.26
CA ARG A 315 16.47 15.83 0.13
C ARG A 315 15.67 16.75 1.03
N SER A 316 14.92 16.18 1.95
CA SER A 316 14.47 16.92 3.12
C SER A 316 15.69 17.39 3.93
N LYS A 317 15.64 18.64 4.41
CA LYS A 317 16.67 19.21 5.33
C LYS A 317 16.25 19.09 6.79
N ARG A 318 15.10 18.48 7.08
CA ARG A 318 14.53 18.38 8.42
C ARG A 318 14.95 17.05 9.02
N HIS A 319 15.73 17.11 10.09
CA HIS A 319 15.98 15.93 10.92
C HIS A 319 14.69 15.57 11.68
N GLY A 320 14.54 14.29 12.01
CA GLY A 320 13.40 13.69 12.69
C GLY A 320 12.75 14.57 13.76
N ARG A 321 11.41 14.54 13.78
CA ARG A 321 10.57 15.24 14.76
C ARG A 321 9.95 14.24 15.74
N GLY A 322 9.50 14.76 16.88
CA GLY A 322 8.99 13.96 18.00
C GLY A 322 10.07 13.57 19.03
N GLN A 323 9.74 13.69 20.32
CA GLN A 323 10.65 13.35 21.42
C GLN A 323 10.51 11.88 21.83
N GLY A 324 11.61 11.27 22.27
CA GLY A 324 11.59 9.95 22.93
C GLY A 324 11.65 8.73 21.99
N VAL A 325 11.70 8.94 20.67
CA VAL A 325 11.87 7.86 19.67
C VAL A 325 13.21 8.03 18.94
N PRO A 326 14.02 6.97 18.81
CA PRO A 326 15.28 7.04 18.10
C PRO A 326 15.06 7.13 16.58
N TRP A 327 15.68 8.14 15.97
CA TRP A 327 15.78 8.29 14.52
C TRP A 327 17.16 7.83 14.04
N ILE A 328 17.16 6.95 13.04
CA ILE A 328 18.35 6.28 12.51
C ILE A 328 18.42 6.58 11.03
N TYR A 329 19.60 6.98 10.57
CA TYR A 329 19.84 7.38 9.20
C TYR A 329 21.01 6.59 8.63
N ALA A 330 20.87 6.01 7.44
CA ALA A 330 21.99 5.38 6.72
C ALA A 330 21.65 5.25 5.23
N PRO A 331 22.63 5.12 4.32
CA PRO A 331 22.37 5.05 2.88
C PRO A 331 21.75 3.71 2.42
N ASP A 332 21.91 2.64 3.19
CA ASP A 332 21.56 1.27 2.82
C ASP A 332 21.15 0.42 4.03
N GLY A 333 20.68 -0.81 3.77
CA GLY A 333 20.20 -1.71 4.81
C GLY A 333 21.30 -2.18 5.77
N ALA A 334 22.56 -2.26 5.34
CA ALA A 334 23.67 -2.66 6.21
C ALA A 334 24.01 -1.56 7.24
N GLY A 335 24.04 -0.31 6.80
CA GLY A 335 24.22 0.84 7.69
C GLY A 335 23.05 1.02 8.66
N LEU A 336 21.82 0.80 8.20
CA LEU A 336 20.64 0.79 9.07
C LEU A 336 20.73 -0.35 10.10
N ALA A 337 21.11 -1.56 9.69
CA ALA A 337 21.29 -2.70 10.59
C ALA A 337 22.31 -2.42 11.69
N SER A 338 23.48 -1.87 11.34
CA SER A 338 24.52 -1.51 12.32
C SER A 338 23.97 -0.53 13.36
N ARG A 339 23.36 0.56 12.91
CA ARG A 339 22.85 1.62 13.81
C ARG A 339 21.66 1.19 14.64
N LEU A 340 20.76 0.36 14.09
CA LEU A 340 19.66 -0.26 14.85
C LEU A 340 20.21 -1.18 15.95
N THR A 341 21.30 -1.91 15.67
CA THR A 341 21.97 -2.78 16.63
C THR A 341 22.65 -1.96 17.74
N GLU A 342 23.40 -0.91 17.38
CA GLU A 342 24.07 0.00 18.33
C GLU A 342 23.08 0.66 19.30
N ARG A 343 21.85 0.89 18.85
CA ARG A 343 20.76 1.47 19.65
C ARG A 343 19.94 0.44 20.42
N GLY A 344 20.27 -0.86 20.31
CA GLY A 344 19.56 -1.95 20.98
C GLY A 344 18.14 -2.21 20.46
N ILE A 345 17.80 -1.71 19.27
CA ILE A 345 16.47 -1.91 18.66
C ILE A 345 16.35 -3.32 18.09
N ILE A 346 17.44 -3.81 17.50
CA ILE A 346 17.60 -5.18 17.00
C ILE A 346 18.81 -5.84 17.67
N SER A 347 18.74 -7.14 17.92
CA SER A 347 19.82 -7.88 18.60
C SER A 347 21.04 -8.08 17.70
N THR A 348 22.23 -8.14 18.31
CA THR A 348 23.41 -8.76 17.68
C THR A 348 23.13 -10.24 17.45
N VAL A 349 23.44 -10.75 16.26
CA VAL A 349 23.38 -12.19 15.96
C VAL A 349 24.42 -12.93 16.79
#